data_AF-A0A3C0KIR4-F1
#
_entry.id   AF-A0A3C0KIR4-F1
#
_cell.length_a   1.000
_cell.length_b   1.000
_cell.length_c   1.000
_cell.angle_alpha   90.00
_cell.angle_beta   90.00
_cell.angle_gamma   90.00
#
_symmetry.space_group_name_H-M   'P 1'
#
loop_
_entity.id
_entity.type
_entity.pdbx_description
1 polymer ?
#
loop_
_entity_poly.entity_id
_entity_poly.type
_entity_poly.pdbx_seq_one_letter_code
_entity_poly.pdbx_strand_id
1 'polypeptide(L)'
;RLSEILGSQIYHDAKSMLTMGLGKDIVGNPVVADLAKMPHVLVAGTTGSGKSVGINAMILSLLYKAEARDVRLLMIDPKMLEMSVYEGIPHLLAPVVTDMKQAAHGLNWCVAEMERRYKLMSKLGVRNLAGYNTKIDEAKAREEFIYNPFSLTPEEPEPLQRLPHIVVIIDELADLMMVVGKKIEELIARLAQKARAAGIHLILATQRPSVDVITGLIKA
;
A
#
# COMPACT_ATOMS: atom_id res chain seq x y z
N ARG A 1 -21.63 6.86 10.44
CA ARG A 1 -21.20 7.29 9.07
C ARG A 1 -19.67 7.37 9.04
N LEU A 2 -19.01 7.32 7.87
CA LEU A 2 -17.53 7.41 7.81
C LEU A 2 -17.00 8.71 8.45
N SER A 3 -17.72 9.82 8.29
CA SER A 3 -17.40 11.11 8.91
C SER A 3 -17.30 11.04 10.45
N GLU A 4 -18.06 10.17 11.11
CA GLU A 4 -17.98 9.99 12.58
C GLU A 4 -16.70 9.27 12.99
N ILE A 5 -16.13 8.45 12.10
CA ILE A 5 -14.88 7.72 12.36
C ILE A 5 -13.69 8.63 12.07
N LEU A 6 -13.69 9.28 10.91
CA LEU A 6 -12.60 10.19 10.53
C LEU A 6 -12.58 11.47 11.40
N GLY A 7 -13.73 11.89 11.92
CA GLY A 7 -13.83 12.99 12.88
C GLY A 7 -13.54 12.59 14.34
N SER A 8 -13.22 11.32 14.61
CA SER A 8 -12.96 10.86 15.97
C SER A 8 -11.54 11.19 16.42
N GLN A 9 -11.38 11.44 17.73
CA GLN A 9 -10.08 11.75 18.32
C GLN A 9 -9.05 10.64 18.08
N ILE A 10 -9.48 9.37 18.16
CA ILE A 10 -8.59 8.22 17.94
C ILE A 10 -8.03 8.15 16.52
N TYR A 11 -8.81 8.59 15.52
CA TYR A 11 -8.30 8.72 14.15
C TYR A 11 -7.39 9.94 14.01
N HIS A 12 -7.79 11.11 14.51
CA HIS A 12 -7.00 12.34 14.39
C HIS A 12 -5.63 12.24 15.06
N ASP A 13 -5.55 11.66 16.26
CA ASP A 13 -4.29 11.56 17.03
C ASP A 13 -3.37 10.44 16.53
N ALA A 14 -3.85 9.56 15.66
CA ALA A 14 -3.05 8.46 15.16
C ALA A 14 -1.92 8.98 14.24
N LYS A 15 -0.68 8.73 14.65
CA LYS A 15 0.53 9.24 13.96
C LYS A 15 0.83 8.55 12.62
N SER A 16 0.29 7.36 12.40
CA SER A 16 0.56 6.60 11.17
C SER A 16 -0.20 7.20 10.00
N MET A 17 0.52 7.51 8.91
CA MET A 17 -0.09 7.91 7.63
C MET A 17 -0.94 6.80 7.01
N LEU A 18 -0.82 5.56 7.51
CA LEU A 18 -1.59 4.41 7.06
C LEU A 18 -2.71 4.02 8.05
N THR A 19 -3.20 4.98 8.83
CA THR A 19 -4.36 4.78 9.71
C THR A 19 -5.63 4.65 8.87
N MET A 20 -6.42 3.60 9.10
CA MET A 20 -7.68 3.32 8.43
C MET A 20 -8.84 3.28 9.44
N GLY A 21 -9.92 4.00 9.15
CA GLY A 21 -11.17 3.89 9.89
C GLY A 21 -11.94 2.63 9.49
N LEU A 22 -12.22 1.74 10.44
CA LEU A 22 -12.92 0.48 10.18
C LEU A 22 -14.42 0.58 10.42
N GLY A 23 -14.86 1.44 11.33
CA GLY A 23 -16.27 1.58 11.69
C GLY A 23 -16.46 1.77 13.18
N LYS A 24 -17.54 1.19 13.70
CA LYS A 24 -17.86 1.20 15.14
C LYS A 24 -17.85 -0.21 15.70
N ASP A 25 -17.49 -0.35 16.97
CA ASP A 25 -17.70 -1.60 17.71
C ASP A 25 -19.19 -1.79 18.06
N ILE A 26 -19.51 -2.89 18.76
CA ILE A 26 -20.88 -3.23 19.16
C ILE A 26 -21.51 -2.22 20.15
N VAL A 27 -20.71 -1.38 20.80
CA VAL A 27 -21.16 -0.34 21.74
C VAL A 27 -21.22 1.04 21.06
N GLY A 28 -20.76 1.14 19.81
CA GLY A 28 -20.79 2.36 19.01
C GLY A 28 -19.50 3.18 19.05
N ASN A 29 -18.41 2.69 19.67
CA ASN A 29 -17.14 3.41 19.73
C ASN A 29 -16.42 3.34 18.38
N PRO A 30 -15.74 4.43 17.94
CA PRO A 30 -14.99 4.42 16.70
C PRO A 30 -13.79 3.46 16.78
N VAL A 31 -13.62 2.67 15.72
CA VAL A 31 -12.53 1.68 15.57
C VAL A 31 -11.65 2.10 14.40
N VAL A 32 -10.35 2.20 14.67
CA VAL A 32 -9.31 2.47 13.68
C VAL A 32 -8.24 1.38 13.73
N ALA A 33 -7.57 1.15 12.61
CA ALA A 33 -6.43 0.24 12.50
C ALA A 33 -5.27 0.93 11.79
N ASP A 34 -4.06 0.42 11.98
CA ASP A 34 -2.84 0.92 11.34
C ASP A 34 -2.29 -0.15 10.40
N LEU A 35 -2.38 0.09 9.09
CA LEU A 35 -1.90 -0.84 8.07
C LEU A 35 -0.36 -1.02 8.14
N ALA A 36 0.39 -0.09 8.73
CA ALA A 36 1.82 -0.31 8.94
C ALA A 36 2.12 -1.38 10.02
N LYS A 37 1.20 -1.55 10.98
CA LYS A 37 1.27 -2.56 12.04
C LYS A 37 0.65 -3.89 11.60
N MET A 38 -0.38 -3.83 10.76
CA MET A 38 -0.98 -4.96 10.04
C MET A 38 -0.50 -4.91 8.58
N PRO A 39 0.77 -5.28 8.29
CA PRO A 39 1.50 -4.84 7.10
C PRO A 39 0.77 -5.12 5.79
N HIS A 40 -0.07 -6.16 5.79
CA HIS A 40 -0.95 -6.55 4.70
C HIS A 40 -2.32 -6.94 5.31
N VAL A 41 -3.39 -6.72 4.56
CA VAL A 41 -4.75 -7.08 4.96
C VAL A 41 -5.46 -7.81 3.81
N LEU A 42 -6.24 -8.83 4.18
CA LEU A 42 -7.13 -9.54 3.28
C LEU A 42 -8.58 -9.28 3.68
N VAL A 43 -9.40 -8.83 2.74
CA VAL A 43 -10.80 -8.45 2.91
C VAL A 43 -11.67 -9.38 2.08
N ALA A 44 -12.48 -10.21 2.74
CA ALA A 44 -13.39 -11.13 2.08
C ALA A 44 -14.84 -10.81 2.42
N GLY A 45 -15.73 -10.91 1.44
CA GLY A 45 -17.17 -10.75 1.67
C GLY A 45 -17.98 -10.97 0.39
N THR A 46 -19.13 -11.63 0.51
CA THR A 46 -20.02 -11.89 -0.63
C THR A 46 -20.63 -10.59 -1.17
N THR A 47 -21.23 -10.63 -2.36
CA THR A 47 -21.99 -9.50 -2.91
C THR A 47 -23.02 -8.99 -1.89
N GLY A 48 -23.11 -7.67 -1.72
CA GLY A 48 -24.02 -7.03 -0.76
C GLY A 48 -23.53 -7.01 0.70
N SER A 49 -22.41 -7.66 1.03
CA SER A 49 -21.86 -7.66 2.41
C SER A 49 -21.20 -6.35 2.84
N GLY A 50 -21.05 -5.39 1.92
CA GLY A 50 -20.38 -4.11 2.18
C GLY A 50 -18.86 -4.11 1.93
N LYS A 51 -18.29 -5.17 1.32
CA LYS A 51 -16.85 -5.26 0.96
C LYS A 51 -16.33 -3.97 0.31
N SER A 52 -16.97 -3.54 -0.79
CA SER A 52 -16.53 -2.38 -1.55
C SER A 52 -16.68 -1.07 -0.77
N VAL A 53 -17.71 -0.95 0.08
CA VAL A 53 -17.86 0.20 0.98
C VAL A 53 -16.72 0.24 2.00
N GLY A 54 -16.33 -0.92 2.54
CA GLY A 54 -15.19 -1.04 3.44
C GLY A 54 -13.86 -0.67 2.79
N ILE A 55 -13.61 -1.13 1.56
CA ILE A 55 -12.40 -0.77 0.79
C ILE A 55 -12.36 0.74 0.54
N ASN A 56 -13.48 1.33 0.11
CA ASN A 56 -13.58 2.78 -0.08
C ASN A 56 -13.33 3.55 1.24
N ALA A 57 -13.84 3.06 2.37
CA ALA A 57 -13.55 3.65 3.67
C ALA A 57 -12.05 3.59 4.01
N MET A 58 -11.36 2.49 3.70
CA MET A 58 -9.92 2.37 3.86
C MET A 58 -9.16 3.35 2.97
N ILE A 59 -9.48 3.43 1.66
CA ILE A 59 -8.85 4.36 0.71
C ILE A 59 -9.05 5.80 1.16
N LEU A 60 -10.28 6.21 1.47
CA LEU A 60 -10.58 7.55 1.95
C LEU A 60 -9.83 7.86 3.25
N SER A 61 -9.72 6.90 4.17
CA SER A 61 -8.93 7.08 5.39
C SER A 61 -7.46 7.39 5.11
N LEU A 62 -6.87 6.85 4.04
CA LEU A 62 -5.51 7.21 3.62
C LEU A 62 -5.48 8.61 3.02
N LEU A 63 -6.41 8.93 2.12
CA LEU A 63 -6.47 10.21 1.41
C LEU A 63 -6.73 11.40 2.34
N TYR A 64 -7.53 11.22 3.40
CA TYR A 64 -7.79 12.25 4.40
C TYR A 64 -6.61 12.50 5.35
N LYS A 65 -5.64 11.59 5.42
CA LYS A 65 -4.51 11.68 6.35
C LYS A 65 -3.17 11.98 5.68
N ALA A 66 -2.98 11.54 4.44
CA ALA A 66 -1.69 11.59 3.78
C ALA A 66 -1.74 12.35 2.44
N GLU A 67 -0.71 13.15 2.19
CA GLU A 67 -0.45 13.72 0.88
C GLU A 67 0.23 12.70 -0.05
N ALA A 68 0.25 12.98 -1.35
CA ALA A 68 0.87 12.10 -2.35
C ALA A 68 2.39 11.91 -2.16
N ARG A 69 3.06 12.81 -1.43
CA ARG A 69 4.47 12.68 -1.04
C ARG A 69 4.69 11.66 0.09
N ASP A 70 3.65 11.36 0.86
CA ASP A 70 3.70 10.48 2.02
C ASP A 70 3.17 9.08 1.69
N VAL A 71 2.13 8.99 0.85
CA VAL A 71 1.52 7.73 0.42
C VAL A 71 1.24 7.75 -1.08
N ARG A 72 1.63 6.67 -1.76
CA ARG A 72 1.33 6.38 -3.16
C ARG A 72 0.50 5.12 -3.28
N LEU A 73 -0.41 5.08 -4.24
CA LEU A 73 -1.39 4.01 -4.41
C LEU A 73 -1.21 3.32 -5.76
N LEU A 74 -1.24 1.99 -5.77
CA LEU A 74 -1.44 1.19 -6.98
C LEU A 74 -2.80 0.50 -6.84
N MET A 75 -3.76 0.88 -7.69
CA MET A 75 -5.11 0.33 -7.65
C MET A 75 -5.31 -0.63 -8.82
N ILE A 76 -5.79 -1.85 -8.53
CA ILE A 76 -6.11 -2.88 -9.51
C ILE A 76 -7.60 -3.20 -9.41
N ASP A 77 -8.36 -2.80 -10.43
CA ASP A 77 -9.80 -2.98 -10.57
C ASP A 77 -10.13 -3.66 -11.91
N PRO A 78 -10.11 -5.01 -11.95
CA PRO A 78 -10.41 -5.79 -13.15
C PRO A 78 -11.78 -5.45 -13.77
N LYS A 79 -12.74 -5.04 -12.93
CA LYS A 79 -14.15 -4.88 -13.31
C LYS A 79 -14.51 -3.44 -13.62
N MET A 80 -13.64 -2.49 -13.28
CA MET A 80 -13.85 -1.03 -13.45
C MET A 80 -15.05 -0.48 -12.68
N LEU A 81 -15.50 -1.18 -11.64
CA LEU A 81 -16.73 -0.84 -10.92
C LEU A 81 -16.47 -0.03 -9.64
N GLU A 82 -15.36 -0.30 -8.96
CA GLU A 82 -15.21 0.08 -7.56
C GLU A 82 -14.19 1.22 -7.39
N MET A 83 -13.08 1.18 -8.15
CA MET A 83 -11.97 2.12 -7.97
C MET A 83 -11.77 3.10 -9.12
N SER A 84 -12.54 2.97 -10.22
CA SER A 84 -12.46 3.91 -11.36
C SER A 84 -12.74 5.37 -10.96
N VAL A 85 -13.49 5.60 -9.88
CA VAL A 85 -13.73 6.94 -9.30
C VAL A 85 -12.46 7.64 -8.80
N TYR A 86 -11.40 6.88 -8.50
CA TYR A 86 -10.12 7.43 -8.03
C TYR A 86 -9.17 7.79 -9.18
N GLU A 87 -9.56 7.58 -10.43
CA GLU A 87 -8.71 7.90 -11.58
C GLU A 87 -8.25 9.37 -11.54
N GLY A 88 -6.97 9.60 -11.83
CA GLY A 88 -6.38 10.94 -11.88
C GLY A 88 -6.02 11.58 -10.53
N ILE A 89 -6.27 10.95 -9.37
CA ILE A 89 -5.79 11.51 -8.10
C ILE A 89 -4.26 11.52 -8.06
N PRO A 90 -3.63 12.52 -7.40
CA PRO A 90 -2.18 12.67 -7.40
C PRO A 90 -1.46 11.50 -6.72
N HIS A 91 -2.12 10.71 -5.86
CA HIS A 91 -1.53 9.57 -5.16
C HIS A 91 -1.27 8.35 -6.06
N LEU A 92 -1.92 8.23 -7.20
CA LEU A 92 -1.83 7.05 -8.07
C LEU A 92 -0.45 6.90 -8.72
N LEU A 93 0.21 5.75 -8.58
CA LEU A 93 1.49 5.44 -9.23
C LEU A 93 1.34 5.23 -10.75
N ALA A 94 0.17 4.77 -11.17
CA ALA A 94 -0.25 4.55 -12.54
C ALA A 94 -1.78 4.70 -12.58
N PRO A 95 -2.38 4.88 -13.77
CA PRO A 95 -3.83 4.79 -13.94
C PRO A 95 -4.40 3.52 -13.29
N VAL A 96 -5.66 3.53 -12.89
CA VAL A 96 -6.32 2.37 -12.29
C VAL A 96 -6.19 1.19 -13.24
N VAL A 97 -5.54 0.12 -12.77
CA VAL A 97 -5.14 -0.99 -13.61
C VAL A 97 -6.32 -1.94 -13.80
N THR A 98 -6.77 -2.06 -15.04
CA THR A 98 -7.92 -2.89 -15.43
C THR A 98 -7.50 -4.17 -16.15
N ASP A 99 -6.36 -4.15 -16.84
CA ASP A 99 -5.80 -5.32 -17.52
C ASP A 99 -4.97 -6.19 -16.57
N MET A 100 -5.22 -7.50 -16.59
CA MET A 100 -4.60 -8.40 -15.60
C MET A 100 -3.11 -8.65 -15.87
N LYS A 101 -2.67 -8.55 -17.12
CA LYS A 101 -1.24 -8.65 -17.44
C LYS A 101 -0.51 -7.40 -16.97
N GLN A 102 -1.11 -6.22 -17.10
CA GLN A 102 -0.58 -4.98 -16.52
C GLN A 102 -0.54 -5.03 -15.00
N ALA A 103 -1.54 -5.63 -14.34
CA ALA A 103 -1.51 -5.83 -12.89
C ALA A 103 -0.30 -6.66 -12.45
N ALA A 104 0.04 -7.71 -13.20
CA ALA A 104 1.25 -8.50 -12.96
C ALA A 104 2.54 -7.67 -13.12
N HIS A 105 2.60 -6.74 -14.08
CA HIS A 105 3.72 -5.81 -14.22
C HIS A 105 3.79 -4.83 -13.05
N GLY A 106 2.66 -4.27 -12.59
CA GLY A 106 2.60 -3.40 -11.42
C GLY A 106 3.10 -4.07 -10.14
N LEU A 107 2.70 -5.33 -9.91
CA LEU A 107 3.20 -6.13 -8.79
C LEU A 107 4.71 -6.44 -8.91
N ASN A 108 5.20 -6.77 -10.12
CA ASN A 108 6.63 -6.95 -10.35
C ASN A 108 7.42 -5.66 -10.07
N TRP A 109 6.90 -4.51 -10.48
CA TRP A 109 7.51 -3.22 -10.18
C TRP A 109 7.55 -2.98 -8.67
N CYS A 110 6.49 -3.30 -7.92
CA CYS A 110 6.48 -3.19 -6.46
C CYS A 110 7.55 -4.06 -5.80
N VAL A 111 7.78 -5.28 -6.33
CA VAL A 111 8.86 -6.17 -5.88
C VAL A 111 10.24 -5.57 -6.18
N ALA A 112 10.45 -5.01 -7.37
CA ALA A 112 11.71 -4.35 -7.72
C ALA A 112 11.96 -3.10 -6.86
N GLU A 113 10.93 -2.30 -6.61
CA GLU A 113 11.01 -1.12 -5.74
C GLU A 113 11.30 -1.53 -4.29
N MET A 114 10.69 -2.61 -3.78
CA MET A 114 11.03 -3.19 -2.48
C MET A 114 12.53 -3.50 -2.39
N GLU A 115 13.08 -4.19 -3.39
CA GLU A 115 14.51 -4.54 -3.41
C GLU A 115 15.41 -3.30 -3.50
N ARG A 116 15.05 -2.31 -4.33
CA ARG A 116 15.75 -1.03 -4.42
C ARG A 116 15.79 -0.33 -3.05
N ARG A 117 14.66 -0.26 -2.36
CA ARG A 117 14.56 0.32 -1.01
C ARG A 117 15.44 -0.42 -0.02
N TYR A 118 15.47 -1.75 -0.07
CA TYR A 118 16.37 -2.53 0.79
C TYR A 118 17.85 -2.21 0.56
N LYS A 119 18.28 -2.06 -0.69
CA LYS A 119 19.66 -1.67 -1.02
C LYS A 119 19.99 -0.29 -0.45
N LEU A 120 19.09 0.68 -0.62
CA LEU A 120 19.25 2.04 -0.06
C LEU A 120 19.32 2.01 1.47
N MET A 121 18.39 1.32 2.12
CA MET A 121 18.34 1.19 3.57
C MET A 121 19.61 0.52 4.12
N SER A 122 20.08 -0.55 3.48
CA SER A 122 21.32 -1.22 3.87
C SER A 122 22.53 -0.30 3.75
N LYS A 123 22.64 0.46 2.67
CA LYS A 123 23.77 1.37 2.44
C LYS A 123 23.77 2.56 3.40
N LEU A 124 22.59 3.02 3.79
CA LEU A 124 22.42 4.06 4.81
C LEU A 124 22.41 3.50 6.24
N GLY A 125 22.53 2.19 6.45
CA GLY A 125 22.55 1.58 7.78
C GLY A 125 21.25 1.78 8.58
N VAL A 126 20.10 1.79 7.90
CA VAL A 126 18.76 1.90 8.52
C VAL A 126 17.96 0.62 8.31
N ARG A 127 17.00 0.36 9.21
CA ARG A 127 16.25 -0.91 9.22
C ARG A 127 14.91 -0.85 8.49
N ASN A 128 14.36 0.33 8.26
CA ASN A 128 13.03 0.51 7.67
C ASN A 128 12.87 1.89 7.01
N LEU A 129 11.77 2.07 6.29
CA LEU A 129 11.42 3.31 5.59
C LEU A 129 11.38 4.53 6.52
N ALA A 130 10.88 4.39 7.75
CA ALA A 130 10.82 5.49 8.70
C ALA A 130 12.24 5.98 9.08
N GLY A 131 13.16 5.06 9.35
CA GLY A 131 14.57 5.37 9.59
C GLY A 131 15.27 5.97 8.38
N TYR A 132 14.93 5.49 7.17
CA TYR A 132 15.39 6.10 5.93
C TYR A 132 14.95 7.56 5.83
N ASN A 133 13.64 7.84 5.96
CA ASN A 133 13.09 9.19 5.84
C ASN A 133 13.63 10.12 6.93
N THR A 134 13.81 9.64 8.16
CA THR A 134 14.42 10.41 9.25
C THR A 134 15.83 10.87 8.89
N LYS A 135 16.68 10.00 8.32
CA LYS A 135 18.03 10.40 7.88
C LYS A 135 18.01 11.44 6.77
N ILE A 136 17.07 11.33 5.83
CA ILE A 136 16.92 12.32 4.75
C ILE A 136 16.48 13.67 5.34
N ASP A 137 15.53 13.67 6.28
CA ASP A 137 15.05 14.89 6.94
C ASP A 137 16.14 15.58 7.75
N GLU A 138 16.94 14.82 8.50
CA GLU A 138 18.06 15.33 9.28
C GLU A 138 19.15 15.96 8.40
N ALA A 139 19.48 15.34 7.27
CA ALA A 139 20.42 15.92 6.31
C ALA A 139 19.87 17.22 5.72
N LYS A 140 18.60 17.22 5.29
CA LYS A 140 17.93 18.41 4.76
C LYS A 140 17.88 19.56 5.78
N ALA A 141 17.64 19.26 7.06
CA ALA A 141 17.64 20.25 8.13
C ALA A 141 19.03 20.87 8.38
N ARG A 142 20.10 20.19 8.00
CA ARG A 142 21.48 20.70 8.00
C ARG A 142 21.88 21.32 6.65
N GLU A 143 20.95 21.46 5.71
CA GLU A 143 21.20 21.93 4.34
C GLU A 143 22.21 21.05 3.57
N GLU A 144 22.28 19.76 3.95
CA GLU A 144 23.13 18.74 3.32
C GLU A 144 22.31 17.80 2.43
N PHE A 145 22.95 17.23 1.41
CA PHE A 145 22.35 16.20 0.57
C PHE A 145 23.03 14.84 0.78
N ILE A 146 22.20 13.81 0.99
CA ILE A 146 22.64 12.42 0.90
C ILE A 146 22.45 11.97 -0.54
N TYR A 147 23.54 11.67 -1.24
CA TYR A 147 23.49 11.29 -2.65
C TYR A 147 23.19 9.81 -2.87
N ASN A 148 22.59 9.46 -4.02
CA ASN A 148 22.27 8.08 -4.36
C ASN A 148 23.55 7.25 -4.60
N PRO A 149 23.85 6.26 -3.76
CA PRO A 149 25.05 5.43 -3.90
C PRO A 149 24.97 4.42 -5.06
N PHE A 150 23.81 4.30 -5.71
CA PHE A 150 23.57 3.43 -6.85
C PHE A 150 23.15 4.22 -8.09
N SER A 151 23.55 5.50 -8.17
CA SER A 151 23.26 6.33 -9.33
C SER A 151 23.82 5.72 -10.61
N LEU A 152 23.09 5.89 -11.71
CA LEU A 152 23.58 5.55 -13.04
C LEU A 152 24.66 6.53 -13.54
N THR A 153 24.80 7.69 -12.88
CA THR A 153 25.83 8.70 -13.12
C THR A 153 26.71 8.88 -11.88
N PRO A 154 27.68 7.98 -11.62
CA PRO A 154 28.48 8.01 -10.38
C PRO A 154 29.28 9.30 -10.16
N GLU A 155 29.61 10.02 -11.22
CA GLU A 155 30.35 11.30 -11.17
C GLU A 155 29.48 12.47 -10.70
N GLU A 156 28.16 12.38 -10.94
CA GLU A 156 27.17 13.37 -10.53
C GLU A 156 25.91 12.64 -10.04
N PRO A 157 25.96 12.05 -8.83
CA PRO A 157 24.84 11.29 -8.30
C PRO A 157 23.71 12.23 -7.89
N GLU A 158 22.46 11.82 -8.15
CA GLU A 158 21.29 12.58 -7.73
C GLU A 158 21.08 12.52 -6.20
N PRO A 159 20.59 13.60 -5.56
CA PRO A 159 20.28 13.58 -4.13
C PRO A 159 19.09 12.65 -3.86
N LEU A 160 19.21 11.83 -2.81
CA LEU A 160 18.12 11.03 -2.30
C LEU A 160 17.03 11.93 -1.71
N GLN A 161 15.79 11.50 -1.90
CA GLN A 161 14.60 12.17 -1.39
C GLN A 161 13.84 11.23 -0.46
N ARG A 162 12.91 11.80 0.34
CA ARG A 162 11.97 10.99 1.11
C ARG A 162 11.23 10.03 0.19
N LEU A 163 11.00 8.83 0.69
CA LEU A 163 10.27 7.80 0.00
C LEU A 163 8.87 7.66 0.63
N PRO A 164 7.80 7.66 -0.19
CA PRO A 164 6.43 7.47 0.31
C PRO A 164 6.19 6.02 0.68
N HIS A 165 5.24 5.76 1.56
CA HIS A 165 4.62 4.44 1.65
C HIS A 165 3.92 4.11 0.33
N ILE A 166 3.92 2.83 -0.05
CA ILE A 166 3.17 2.35 -1.21
C ILE A 166 2.08 1.41 -0.70
N VAL A 167 0.83 1.66 -1.08
CA VAL A 167 -0.28 0.75 -0.80
C VAL A 167 -0.81 0.20 -2.12
N VAL A 168 -0.74 -1.11 -2.29
CA VAL A 168 -1.33 -1.82 -3.42
C VAL A 168 -2.72 -2.30 -3.01
N ILE A 169 -3.75 -1.87 -3.73
CA ILE A 169 -5.13 -2.26 -3.51
C ILE A 169 -5.60 -3.10 -4.68
N ILE A 170 -6.13 -4.28 -4.38
CA ILE A 170 -6.69 -5.22 -5.36
C ILE A 170 -8.14 -5.47 -4.97
N ASP A 171 -9.11 -5.02 -5.76
CA ASP A 171 -10.53 -5.21 -5.43
C ASP A 171 -10.96 -6.69 -5.51
N GLU A 172 -10.54 -7.40 -6.56
CA GLU A 172 -10.91 -8.80 -6.78
C GLU A 172 -9.69 -9.65 -7.12
N LEU A 173 -9.03 -10.17 -6.08
CA LEU A 173 -7.88 -11.05 -6.20
C LEU A 173 -8.18 -12.30 -7.02
N ALA A 174 -9.40 -12.85 -6.93
CA ALA A 174 -9.75 -14.05 -7.64
C ALA A 174 -9.69 -13.88 -9.17
N ASP A 175 -9.98 -12.70 -9.70
CA ASP A 175 -9.88 -12.45 -11.16
C ASP A 175 -8.43 -12.49 -11.62
N LEU A 176 -7.50 -11.96 -10.83
CA LEU A 176 -6.06 -12.05 -11.10
C LEU A 176 -5.57 -13.50 -11.07
N MET A 177 -6.00 -14.26 -10.07
CA MET A 177 -5.62 -15.66 -9.89
C MET A 177 -6.15 -16.54 -11.02
N MET A 178 -7.34 -16.26 -11.55
CA MET A 178 -7.90 -17.05 -12.65
C MET A 178 -7.22 -16.78 -14.00
N VAL A 179 -6.79 -15.53 -14.24
CA VAL A 179 -6.25 -15.12 -15.56
C VAL A 179 -4.73 -15.33 -15.64
N VAL A 180 -4.01 -14.90 -14.61
CA VAL A 180 -2.53 -14.92 -14.60
C VAL A 180 -1.98 -16.09 -13.78
N GLY A 181 -2.78 -16.61 -12.83
CA GLY A 181 -2.43 -17.81 -12.09
C GLY A 181 -1.30 -17.63 -11.10
N LYS A 182 -0.50 -18.68 -10.98
CA LYS A 182 0.57 -18.87 -9.98
C LYS A 182 1.58 -17.72 -9.90
N LYS A 183 1.83 -17.02 -11.01
CA LYS A 183 2.75 -15.88 -11.02
C LYS A 183 2.27 -14.73 -10.12
N ILE A 184 0.96 -14.46 -10.05
CA ILE A 184 0.41 -13.44 -9.15
C ILE A 184 0.60 -13.85 -7.70
N GLU A 185 0.31 -15.12 -7.39
CA GLU A 185 0.47 -15.68 -6.06
C GLU A 185 1.91 -15.54 -5.54
N GLU A 186 2.90 -15.89 -6.37
CA GLU A 186 4.32 -15.77 -6.03
C GLU A 186 4.73 -14.32 -5.76
N LEU A 187 4.21 -13.36 -6.54
CA LEU A 187 4.49 -11.93 -6.33
C LEU A 187 3.85 -11.40 -5.05
N ILE A 188 2.59 -11.78 -4.79
CA ILE A 188 1.89 -11.38 -3.56
C ILE A 188 2.59 -11.97 -2.34
N ALA A 189 2.92 -13.27 -2.36
CA ALA A 189 3.65 -13.92 -1.27
C ALA A 189 5.00 -13.25 -1.02
N ARG A 190 5.76 -12.95 -2.09
CA ARG A 190 7.05 -12.26 -1.99
C ARG A 190 6.94 -10.87 -1.38
N LEU A 191 5.92 -10.11 -1.74
CA LEU A 191 5.62 -8.82 -1.13
C LEU A 191 5.21 -9.01 0.34
N ALA A 192 4.23 -9.87 0.61
CA ALA A 192 3.70 -10.09 1.96
C ALA A 192 4.79 -10.45 2.98
N GLN A 193 5.77 -11.27 2.56
CA GLN A 193 6.86 -11.72 3.42
C GLN A 193 7.92 -10.64 3.72
N LYS A 194 8.14 -9.68 2.82
CA LYS A 194 9.33 -8.81 2.87
C LYS A 194 9.03 -7.31 2.75
N ALA A 195 7.84 -6.90 2.35
CA ALA A 195 7.55 -5.52 1.97
C ALA A 195 7.43 -4.55 3.15
N ARG A 196 7.10 -5.06 4.35
CA ARG A 196 6.85 -4.24 5.55
C ARG A 196 7.92 -3.20 5.84
N ALA A 197 9.19 -3.60 5.90
CA ALA A 197 10.27 -2.66 6.25
C ALA A 197 10.54 -1.65 5.13
N ALA A 198 10.29 -2.03 3.87
CA ALA A 198 10.36 -1.14 2.72
C ALA A 198 9.17 -0.16 2.62
N GLY A 199 8.16 -0.31 3.50
CA GLY A 199 6.96 0.53 3.54
C GLY A 199 6.02 0.29 2.36
N ILE A 200 5.97 -0.95 1.86
CA ILE A 200 5.02 -1.38 0.83
C ILE A 200 3.98 -2.29 1.51
N HIS A 201 2.71 -2.02 1.27
CA HIS A 201 1.57 -2.64 1.96
C HIS A 201 0.55 -3.15 0.95
N LEU A 202 -0.22 -4.18 1.34
CA LEU A 202 -1.20 -4.82 0.45
C LEU A 202 -2.58 -4.75 1.11
N ILE A 203 -3.58 -4.35 0.33
CA ILE A 203 -5.00 -4.50 0.64
C ILE A 203 -5.57 -5.43 -0.44
N LEU A 204 -5.72 -6.71 -0.11
CA LEU A 204 -6.22 -7.72 -1.02
C LEU A 204 -7.69 -7.97 -0.73
N ALA A 205 -8.56 -7.83 -1.72
CA ALA A 205 -9.97 -8.10 -1.54
C ALA A 205 -10.47 -9.20 -2.48
N THR A 206 -11.51 -9.91 -2.05
CA THR A 206 -12.20 -10.89 -2.90
C THR A 206 -13.64 -11.12 -2.46
N GLN A 207 -14.53 -11.35 -3.42
CA GLN A 207 -15.89 -11.83 -3.16
C GLN A 207 -16.01 -13.36 -3.21
N ARG A 208 -14.93 -14.06 -3.58
CA ARG A 208 -14.86 -15.52 -3.71
C ARG A 208 -13.87 -16.07 -2.68
N PRO A 209 -14.26 -16.20 -1.40
CA PRO A 209 -13.38 -16.72 -0.35
C PRO A 209 -13.23 -18.25 -0.42
N SER A 210 -12.78 -18.77 -1.56
CA SER A 210 -12.47 -20.19 -1.73
C SER A 210 -11.00 -20.48 -1.39
N VAL A 211 -10.68 -21.75 -1.16
CA VAL A 211 -9.31 -22.23 -0.93
C VAL A 211 -8.39 -22.02 -2.14
N ASP A 212 -8.97 -21.93 -3.34
CA ASP A 212 -8.24 -21.71 -4.59
C ASP A 212 -7.81 -20.24 -4.76
N VAL A 213 -8.52 -19.31 -4.10
CA VAL A 213 -8.22 -17.87 -4.14
C VAL A 213 -7.39 -17.48 -2.92
N ILE A 214 -7.80 -17.92 -1.73
CA ILE A 214 -7.13 -17.63 -0.45
C ILE A 214 -6.29 -18.86 -0.07
N THR A 215 -5.27 -19.10 -0.88
CA THR A 215 -4.39 -20.26 -0.76
C THR A 215 -3.57 -20.21 0.53
N GLY A 216 -2.87 -21.31 0.84
CA GLY A 216 -1.93 -21.34 1.97
C GLY A 216 -0.80 -20.32 1.84
N LEU A 217 -0.31 -20.07 0.63
CA LEU A 217 0.76 -19.10 0.36
C LEU A 217 0.31 -17.65 0.57
N ILE A 218 -0.95 -17.33 0.25
CA ILE A 218 -1.50 -15.99 0.46
C ILE A 218 -1.71 -15.70 1.96
N LYS A 219 -1.95 -16.73 2.77
CA LYS A 219 -2.18 -16.61 4.22
C LYS A 219 -0.89 -16.62 5.06
N ALA A 220 0.22 -17.12 4.51
CA ALA A 220 1.49 -17.31 5.20
C ALA A 220 2.35 -16.05 5.21
#